data_AF-A0A6L8FQZ2-F1
#
_entry.id   AF-A0A6L8FQZ2-F1
#
_cell.length_a   1.000
_cell.length_b   1.000
_cell.length_c   1.000
_cell.angle_alpha   90.00
_cell.angle_beta   90.00
_cell.angle_gamma   90.00
#
_symmetry.space_group_name_H-M   'P 1'
#
loop_
_entity.id
_entity.type
_entity.pdbx_description
1 polymer ?
#
loop_
_entity_poly.entity_id
_entity_poly.type
_entity_poly.pdbx_seq_one_letter_code
_entity_poly.pdbx_strand_id
1 'polypeptide(L)'
;MAEQVEILRDRWGIAHVYGDSEEAAFCGCGYAMAEDRIFQMVLRRRVVQGRIAEILGSGPGDRFVQQDRKSRIFALHRRARETVAKLPVETRRCLEAFTAGVNAFLHDRQGELDPLFTRYGGTPEPWSAADCIAIWDHLGQRFSFGWENEVPTTREAEEPLVVEPLVDDVAHI
;
A
#
# COMPACT_ATOMS: atom_id res chain seq x y z
N MET A 1 -13.30 -30.70 10.19
CA MET A 1 -14.53 -30.01 9.77
C MET A 1 -14.09 -28.83 8.91
N ALA A 2 -14.72 -28.58 7.76
CA ALA A 2 -14.45 -27.36 7.02
C ALA A 2 -15.00 -26.18 7.83
N GLU A 3 -14.19 -25.17 8.11
CA GLU A 3 -14.66 -23.95 8.79
C GLU A 3 -15.60 -23.21 7.84
N GLN A 4 -16.79 -22.82 8.33
CA GLN A 4 -17.79 -22.15 7.52
C GLN A 4 -17.58 -20.64 7.56
N VAL A 5 -17.66 -20.00 6.39
CA VAL A 5 -17.58 -18.55 6.22
C VAL A 5 -18.83 -18.07 5.50
N GLU A 6 -19.51 -17.07 6.04
CA GLU A 6 -20.66 -16.42 5.42
C GLU A 6 -20.37 -14.93 5.21
N ILE A 7 -20.62 -14.44 3.99
CA ILE A 7 -20.44 -13.03 3.62
C ILE A 7 -21.81 -12.50 3.18
N LEU A 8 -22.39 -11.61 3.97
CA LEU A 8 -23.65 -10.94 3.66
C LEU A 8 -23.37 -9.49 3.29
N ARG A 9 -23.93 -9.02 2.16
CA ARG A 9 -23.83 -7.61 1.78
C ARG A 9 -25.12 -6.87 2.09
N ASP A 10 -25.00 -5.73 2.74
CA ASP A 10 -26.15 -4.87 3.00
C ASP A 10 -26.59 -4.13 1.72
N ARG A 11 -27.63 -3.30 1.84
CA ARG A 11 -28.16 -2.51 0.70
C ARG A 11 -27.16 -1.52 0.09
N TRP A 12 -26.09 -1.18 0.80
CA TRP A 12 -25.03 -0.29 0.36
C TRP A 12 -23.82 -1.06 -0.19
N GLY A 13 -23.90 -2.39 -0.24
CA GLY A 13 -22.83 -3.28 -0.65
C GLY A 13 -21.77 -3.49 0.44
N ILE A 14 -21.99 -3.07 1.68
CA ILE A 14 -21.03 -3.29 2.77
C ILE A 14 -21.05 -4.76 3.16
N ALA A 15 -19.88 -5.40 3.14
CA ALA A 15 -19.72 -6.80 3.52
C ALA A 15 -19.70 -6.97 5.05
N HIS A 16 -20.60 -7.82 5.54
CA HIS A 16 -20.64 -8.36 6.90
C HIS A 16 -20.16 -9.81 6.83
N VAL A 17 -19.06 -10.10 7.53
CA VAL A 17 -18.40 -11.41 7.48
C VAL A 17 -18.61 -12.14 8.80
N TYR A 18 -19.08 -13.38 8.71
CA TYR A 18 -19.28 -14.29 9.83
C TYR A 18 -18.43 -15.55 9.61
N GLY A 19 -17.82 -16.04 10.68
CA GLY A 19 -17.04 -17.28 10.67
C GLY A 19 -17.00 -17.92 12.05
N ASP A 20 -16.84 -19.24 12.08
CA ASP A 20 -16.83 -20.04 13.32
C ASP A 20 -15.52 -19.94 14.13
N SER A 21 -14.51 -19.28 13.56
CA SER A 21 -13.20 -18.97 14.16
C SER A 21 -12.73 -17.58 13.74
N GLU A 22 -11.74 -17.03 14.45
CA GLU A 22 -11.12 -15.76 14.06
C GLU A 22 -10.48 -15.88 12.67
N GLU A 23 -9.80 -16.99 12.40
CA GLU A 23 -9.19 -17.27 11.10
C GLU A 23 -10.22 -17.34 9.97
N ALA A 24 -11.36 -18.00 10.18
CA ALA A 24 -12.46 -18.05 9.22
C ALA A 24 -13.01 -16.65 8.91
N ALA A 25 -13.21 -15.83 9.95
CA ALA A 25 -13.67 -14.44 9.79
C ALA A 25 -12.64 -13.57 9.04
N PHE A 26 -11.34 -13.69 9.35
CA PHE A 26 -10.29 -12.97 8.62
C PHE A 26 -10.17 -13.44 7.17
N CYS A 27 -10.33 -14.73 6.89
CA CYS A 27 -10.38 -15.28 5.54
C CYS A 27 -11.53 -14.66 4.73
N GLY A 28 -12.76 -14.65 5.27
CA GLY A 28 -13.89 -14.01 4.62
C GLY A 28 -13.69 -12.50 4.40
N CYS A 29 -13.05 -11.81 5.35
CA CYS A 29 -12.68 -10.41 5.21
C CYS A 29 -11.71 -10.15 4.05
N GLY A 30 -10.69 -11.02 3.91
CA GLY A 30 -9.75 -10.98 2.78
C GLY A 30 -10.44 -11.19 1.44
N TYR A 31 -11.35 -12.17 1.36
CA TYR A 31 -12.13 -12.46 0.17
C TYR A 31 -13.02 -11.27 -0.24
N ALA A 32 -13.81 -10.74 0.70
CA ALA A 32 -14.70 -9.60 0.45
C ALA A 32 -13.92 -8.33 0.05
N MET A 33 -12.77 -8.07 0.69
CA MET A 33 -11.94 -6.92 0.34
C MET A 33 -11.36 -7.06 -1.07
N ALA A 34 -10.93 -8.26 -1.46
CA ALA A 34 -10.44 -8.51 -2.81
C ALA A 34 -11.56 -8.31 -3.84
N GLU A 35 -12.77 -8.82 -3.58
CA GLU A 35 -13.94 -8.60 -4.44
C GLU A 35 -14.19 -7.12 -4.71
N ASP A 36 -14.07 -6.26 -3.70
CA ASP A 36 -14.36 -4.84 -3.84
C ASP A 36 -13.20 -4.01 -4.37
N ARG A 37 -11.95 -4.40 -4.07
CA ARG A 37 -10.78 -3.49 -4.13
C ARG A 37 -9.54 -4.11 -4.74
N ILE A 38 -9.60 -5.26 -5.41
CA ILE A 38 -8.39 -5.97 -5.83
C ILE A 38 -7.43 -5.11 -6.66
N PHE A 39 -7.92 -4.27 -7.57
CA PHE A 39 -7.06 -3.39 -8.37
C PHE A 39 -6.33 -2.35 -7.48
N GLN A 40 -7.05 -1.75 -6.53
CA GLN A 40 -6.47 -0.82 -5.55
C GLN A 40 -5.42 -1.52 -4.68
N MET A 41 -5.69 -2.74 -4.22
CA MET A 41 -4.77 -3.54 -3.41
C MET A 41 -3.48 -3.84 -4.19
N VAL A 42 -3.58 -4.25 -5.45
CA VAL A 42 -2.42 -4.52 -6.32
C VAL A 42 -1.60 -3.25 -6.55
N LEU A 43 -2.23 -2.10 -6.79
CA LEU A 43 -1.53 -0.82 -6.90
C LEU A 43 -0.77 -0.49 -5.61
N ARG A 44 -1.41 -0.63 -4.44
CA ARG A 44 -0.79 -0.36 -3.14
C ARG A 44 0.39 -1.30 -2.87
N ARG A 45 0.26 -2.58 -3.19
CA ARG A 45 1.37 -3.54 -3.12
C ARG A 45 2.55 -3.10 -3.97
N ARG A 46 2.29 -2.66 -5.20
CA ARG A 46 3.35 -2.17 -6.10
C ARG A 46 4.01 -0.90 -5.57
N VAL A 47 3.26 0.01 -4.96
CA VAL A 47 3.87 1.19 -4.30
C VAL A 47 4.86 0.75 -3.21
N VAL A 48 4.49 -0.20 -2.34
CA VAL A 48 5.37 -0.61 -1.23
C VAL A 48 6.53 -1.52 -1.66
N GLN A 49 6.39 -2.23 -2.78
CA GLN A 49 7.49 -2.94 -3.43
C GLN A 49 8.40 -2.02 -4.25
N GLY A 50 7.96 -0.77 -4.48
CA GLY A 50 8.62 0.17 -5.38
C GLY A 50 8.58 -0.32 -6.82
N ARG A 51 7.38 -0.61 -7.33
CA ARG A 51 7.09 -1.12 -8.69
C ARG A 51 5.86 -0.43 -9.30
N ILE A 52 5.46 0.74 -8.81
CA ILE A 52 4.26 1.43 -9.31
C ILE A 52 4.47 2.01 -10.71
N ALA A 53 5.71 2.38 -11.04
CA ALA A 53 6.05 2.88 -12.37
C ALA A 53 5.89 1.81 -13.47
N GLU A 54 5.89 0.51 -13.12
CA GLU A 54 5.59 -0.58 -14.07
C GLU A 54 4.15 -0.51 -14.61
N ILE A 55 3.22 0.08 -13.86
CA ILE A 55 1.81 0.23 -14.27
C ILE A 55 1.52 1.65 -14.75
N LEU A 56 2.00 2.66 -14.03
CA LEU A 56 1.61 4.06 -14.27
C LEU A 56 2.65 4.87 -15.07
N GLY A 57 3.74 4.22 -15.51
CA GLY A 57 4.89 4.90 -16.12
C GLY A 57 5.61 5.81 -15.12
N SER A 58 6.42 6.75 -15.62
CA SER A 58 7.17 7.66 -14.73
C SER A 58 6.29 8.71 -14.04
N GLY A 59 5.17 9.08 -14.67
CA GLY A 59 4.27 10.13 -14.22
C GLY A 59 4.88 11.54 -14.36
N PRO A 60 4.11 12.58 -14.01
CA PRO A 60 4.59 13.97 -14.06
C PRO A 60 5.85 14.15 -13.19
N GLY A 61 6.92 14.67 -13.78
CA GLY A 61 8.19 14.91 -13.09
C GLY A 61 8.82 13.66 -12.47
N ASP A 62 8.63 12.49 -13.09
CA ASP A 62 9.14 11.19 -12.62
C ASP A 62 8.68 10.78 -11.21
N ARG A 63 7.55 11.34 -10.74
CA ARG A 63 7.04 11.12 -9.37
C ARG A 63 6.90 9.64 -8.99
N PHE A 64 6.53 8.78 -9.94
CA PHE A 64 6.34 7.35 -9.67
C PHE A 64 7.67 6.60 -9.59
N VAL A 65 8.67 7.03 -10.37
CA VAL A 65 10.04 6.52 -10.26
C VAL A 65 10.65 6.92 -8.91
N GLN A 66 10.44 8.17 -8.47
CA GLN A 66 10.92 8.64 -7.17
C GLN A 66 10.24 7.90 -6.01
N GLN A 67 8.94 7.65 -6.10
CA GLN A 67 8.22 6.82 -5.13
C GLN A 67 8.80 5.40 -5.09
N ASP A 68 9.05 4.78 -6.25
CA ASP A 68 9.63 3.44 -6.31
C ASP A 68 11.02 3.39 -5.70
N ARG A 69 11.85 4.40 -5.97
CA ARG A 69 13.16 4.56 -5.36
C ARG A 69 13.07 4.69 -3.84
N LYS A 70 12.16 5.53 -3.32
CA LYS A 70 11.95 5.73 -1.88
C LYS A 70 11.53 4.43 -1.19
N SER A 71 10.55 3.70 -1.74
CA SER A 71 10.11 2.42 -1.20
C SER A 71 11.24 1.38 -1.14
N ARG A 72 12.13 1.35 -2.14
CA ARG A 72 13.31 0.47 -2.17
C ARG A 72 14.39 0.89 -1.17
N ILE A 73 14.64 2.19 -1.02
CA ILE A 73 15.58 2.74 -0.01
C ILE A 73 15.13 2.36 1.40
N PHE A 74 13.84 2.55 1.71
CA PHE A 74 13.28 2.17 3.01
C PHE A 74 13.09 0.67 3.19
N ALA A 75 13.28 -0.11 2.11
CA ALA A 75 13.16 -1.55 2.08
C ALA A 75 11.86 -2.07 2.70
N LEU A 76 10.74 -1.37 2.44
CA LEU A 76 9.45 -1.59 3.11
C LEU A 76 9.03 -3.07 3.07
N HIS A 77 9.04 -3.66 1.87
CA HIS A 77 8.62 -5.05 1.69
C HIS A 77 9.58 -6.07 2.32
N ARG A 78 10.91 -5.81 2.28
CA ARG A 78 11.90 -6.67 2.94
C ARG A 78 11.71 -6.66 4.46
N ARG A 79 11.60 -5.48 5.05
CA ARG A 79 11.34 -5.31 6.49
C ARG A 79 10.01 -5.93 6.89
N ALA A 80 8.97 -5.79 6.06
CA ALA A 80 7.69 -6.43 6.32
C ALA A 80 7.79 -7.96 6.39
N ARG A 81 8.55 -8.60 5.49
CA ARG A 81 8.81 -10.06 5.56
C ARG A 81 9.52 -10.46 6.86
N GLU A 82 10.52 -9.68 7.28
CA GLU A 82 11.21 -9.90 8.56
C GLU A 82 10.27 -9.69 9.77
N THR A 83 9.35 -8.74 9.69
CA THR A 83 8.33 -8.49 10.72
C THR A 83 7.33 -9.63 10.83
N VAL A 84 6.83 -10.16 9.71
CA VAL A 84 5.91 -11.32 9.71
C VAL A 84 6.50 -12.49 10.50
N ALA A 85 7.80 -12.77 10.31
CA ALA A 85 8.49 -13.84 11.01
C ALA A 85 8.58 -13.66 12.53
N LYS A 86 8.42 -12.41 13.02
CA LYS A 86 8.52 -12.03 14.44
C LYS A 86 7.16 -11.80 15.09
N LEU A 87 6.05 -11.90 14.35
CA LEU A 87 4.72 -11.73 14.90
C LEU A 87 4.38 -12.83 15.92
N PRO A 88 3.56 -12.52 16.94
CA PRO A 88 2.89 -13.54 17.73
C PRO A 88 2.16 -14.54 16.83
N VAL A 89 2.12 -15.81 17.24
CA VAL A 89 1.59 -16.90 16.42
C VAL A 89 0.13 -16.65 16.04
N GLU A 90 -0.65 -16.15 16.97
CA GLU A 90 -2.07 -15.84 16.84
C GLU A 90 -2.29 -14.73 15.80
N THR A 91 -1.53 -13.64 15.90
CA THR A 91 -1.59 -12.53 14.93
C THR A 91 -1.16 -12.99 13.53
N ARG A 92 -0.09 -13.80 13.45
CA ARG A 92 0.37 -14.34 12.17
C ARG A 92 -0.69 -15.23 11.53
N ARG A 93 -1.37 -16.10 12.29
CA ARG A 93 -2.45 -16.95 11.79
C ARG A 93 -3.61 -16.14 11.22
N CYS A 94 -4.07 -15.11 11.94
CA CYS A 94 -5.12 -14.22 11.44
C CYS A 94 -4.72 -13.52 10.13
N LEU A 95 -3.47 -13.04 10.06
CA LEU A 95 -2.96 -12.36 8.87
C LEU A 95 -2.79 -13.31 7.67
N GLU A 96 -2.31 -14.53 7.93
CA GLU A 96 -2.22 -15.60 6.92
C GLU A 96 -3.61 -16.00 6.43
N ALA A 97 -4.59 -16.14 7.32
CA ALA A 97 -5.98 -16.44 6.96
C ALA A 97 -6.59 -15.33 6.07
N PHE A 98 -6.37 -14.06 6.41
CA PHE A 98 -6.75 -12.94 5.54
C PHE A 98 -6.12 -13.07 4.15
N THR A 99 -4.82 -13.38 4.08
CA THR A 99 -4.14 -13.53 2.79
C THR A 99 -4.65 -14.73 1.99
N ALA A 100 -5.04 -15.81 2.67
CA ALA A 100 -5.67 -16.97 2.04
C ALA A 100 -7.01 -16.59 1.39
N GLY A 101 -7.83 -15.78 2.05
CA GLY A 101 -9.07 -15.26 1.50
C GLY A 101 -8.88 -14.41 0.23
N VAL A 102 -7.89 -13.50 0.26
CA VAL A 102 -7.53 -12.71 -0.93
C VAL A 102 -7.10 -13.61 -2.08
N ASN A 103 -6.27 -14.61 -1.79
CA ASN A 103 -5.78 -15.55 -2.79
C ASN A 103 -6.86 -16.49 -3.32
N ALA A 104 -7.84 -16.87 -2.49
CA ALA A 104 -9.01 -17.63 -2.91
C ALA A 104 -9.83 -16.83 -3.93
N PHE A 105 -10.09 -15.54 -3.69
CA PHE A 105 -10.74 -14.68 -4.68
C PHE A 105 -9.96 -14.60 -5.99
N LEU A 106 -8.63 -14.41 -5.91
CA LEU A 106 -7.77 -14.36 -7.10
C LEU A 106 -7.78 -15.68 -7.88
N HIS A 107 -7.90 -16.81 -7.20
CA HIS A 107 -8.05 -18.12 -7.80
C HIS A 107 -9.42 -18.29 -8.47
N ASP A 108 -10.50 -17.91 -7.78
CA ASP A 108 -11.88 -18.05 -8.28
C ASP A 108 -12.16 -17.18 -9.51
N ARG A 109 -11.55 -15.98 -9.58
CA ARG A 109 -11.75 -15.01 -10.65
C ARG A 109 -10.64 -15.02 -11.70
N GLN A 110 -9.87 -16.11 -11.80
CA GLN A 110 -8.85 -16.24 -12.84
C GLN A 110 -9.46 -16.00 -14.23
N GLY A 111 -9.01 -14.93 -14.90
CA GLY A 111 -9.46 -14.56 -16.25
C GLY A 111 -10.61 -13.54 -16.31
N GLU A 112 -11.29 -13.26 -15.19
CA GLU A 112 -12.42 -12.32 -15.10
C GLU A 112 -12.14 -11.19 -14.09
N LEU A 113 -10.92 -10.68 -14.11
CA LEU A 113 -10.51 -9.60 -13.22
C LEU A 113 -11.05 -8.25 -13.71
N ASP A 114 -11.08 -7.28 -12.79
CA ASP A 114 -11.54 -5.90 -13.01
C ASP A 114 -11.04 -5.33 -14.36
N PRO A 115 -11.90 -4.71 -15.18
CA PRO A 115 -11.51 -4.06 -16.45
C PRO A 115 -10.32 -3.09 -16.35
N LEU A 116 -10.06 -2.55 -15.15
CA LEU A 116 -8.89 -1.73 -14.86
C LEU A 116 -7.57 -2.47 -15.09
N PHE A 117 -7.51 -3.79 -14.87
CA PHE A 117 -6.32 -4.60 -15.21
C PHE A 117 -6.12 -4.70 -16.72
N THR A 118 -7.18 -4.76 -17.52
CA THR A 118 -7.06 -4.72 -18.98
C THR A 118 -6.56 -3.35 -19.45
N ARG A 119 -7.01 -2.27 -18.81
CA ARG A 119 -6.63 -0.90 -19.18
C ARG A 119 -5.22 -0.51 -18.77
N TYR A 120 -4.81 -0.87 -17.56
CA TYR A 120 -3.53 -0.42 -16.97
C TYR A 120 -2.48 -1.54 -16.88
N GLY A 121 -2.87 -2.79 -17.14
CA GLY A 121 -2.02 -3.95 -16.92
C GLY A 121 -1.89 -4.31 -15.43
N GLY A 122 -0.86 -5.10 -15.11
CA GLY A 122 -0.51 -5.42 -13.74
C GLY A 122 -1.19 -6.67 -13.19
N THR A 123 -1.01 -7.80 -13.86
CA THR A 123 -1.51 -9.11 -13.42
C THR A 123 -1.28 -9.34 -11.92
N PRO A 124 -2.32 -9.69 -11.14
CA PRO A 124 -2.18 -9.91 -9.72
C PRO A 124 -1.31 -11.14 -9.46
N GLU A 125 -0.16 -10.90 -8.84
CA GLU A 125 0.65 -11.93 -8.17
C GLU A 125 -0.06 -12.40 -6.87
N PRO A 126 0.25 -13.59 -6.33
CA PRO A 126 -0.26 -14.03 -5.03
C PRO A 126 -0.01 -13.01 -3.92
N TRP A 127 -1.00 -12.82 -3.06
CA TRP A 127 -0.95 -11.93 -1.92
C TRP A 127 -0.27 -12.60 -0.72
N SER A 128 0.57 -11.86 -0.01
CA SER A 128 1.31 -12.35 1.16
C SER A 128 1.07 -11.50 2.40
N ALA A 129 1.27 -12.08 3.58
CA ALA A 129 1.17 -11.36 4.86
C ALA A 129 2.10 -10.13 4.93
N ALA A 130 3.25 -10.20 4.25
CA ALA A 130 4.18 -9.09 4.17
C ALA A 130 3.61 -7.88 3.39
N ASP A 131 2.73 -8.11 2.41
CA ASP A 131 2.09 -7.02 1.68
C ASP A 131 1.20 -6.19 2.60
N CYS A 132 0.46 -6.84 3.50
CA CYS A 132 -0.37 -6.17 4.50
C CYS A 132 0.46 -5.28 5.43
N ILE A 133 1.55 -5.82 6.00
CA ILE A 133 2.43 -5.05 6.91
C ILE A 133 3.09 -3.89 6.18
N ALA A 134 3.59 -4.11 4.96
CA ALA A 134 4.26 -3.08 4.19
C ALA A 134 3.31 -1.92 3.83
N ILE A 135 2.05 -2.23 3.49
CA ILE A 135 1.02 -1.22 3.20
C ILE A 135 0.68 -0.42 4.45
N TRP A 136 0.56 -1.07 5.61
CA TRP A 136 0.32 -0.39 6.88
C TRP A 136 1.48 0.52 7.29
N ASP A 137 2.73 0.03 7.19
CA ASP A 137 3.94 0.83 7.47
C ASP A 137 4.03 2.05 6.52
N HIS A 138 3.77 1.84 5.23
CA HIS A 138 3.74 2.94 4.28
C HIS A 138 2.66 3.98 4.61
N LEU A 139 1.48 3.54 5.04
CA LEU A 139 0.43 4.46 5.49
C LEU A 139 0.88 5.27 6.70
N GLY A 140 1.51 4.64 7.70
CA GLY A 140 2.04 5.31 8.88
C GLY A 140 3.06 6.41 8.54
N GLN A 141 3.95 6.16 7.58
CA GLN A 141 4.92 7.16 7.12
C GLN A 141 4.28 8.42 6.53
N ARG A 142 3.07 8.33 5.95
CA ARG A 142 2.35 9.51 5.45
C ARG A 142 1.89 10.45 6.56
N PHE A 143 1.85 9.98 7.81
CA PHE A 143 1.47 10.77 8.97
C PHE A 143 2.68 11.17 9.84
N SER A 144 3.88 10.67 9.51
CA SER A 144 5.11 10.88 10.29
C SER A 144 6.23 11.51 9.45
N PHE A 145 5.90 12.45 8.56
CA PHE A 145 6.84 13.06 7.58
C PHE A 145 7.71 14.19 8.15
N GLY A 146 7.67 14.47 9.46
CA GLY A 146 8.42 15.57 10.07
C GLY A 146 9.93 15.51 9.79
N TRP A 147 10.50 14.31 9.70
CA TRP A 147 11.91 14.07 9.43
C TRP A 147 12.38 14.56 8.05
N GLU A 148 11.48 14.72 7.07
CA GLU A 148 11.84 15.19 5.73
C GLU A 148 12.31 16.65 5.72
N ASN A 149 11.84 17.44 6.68
CA ASN A 149 12.14 18.86 6.79
C ASN A 149 13.32 19.15 7.72
N GLU A 150 13.73 18.19 8.56
CA GLU A 150 14.82 18.39 9.53
C GLU A 150 16.14 18.79 8.84
N VAL A 151 16.50 18.10 7.75
CA VAL A 151 17.73 18.40 7.00
C VAL A 151 17.65 19.76 6.28
N PRO A 152 16.61 20.08 5.49
CA PRO A 152 16.45 21.41 4.89
C PRO A 152 16.47 22.54 5.93
N THR A 153 15.72 22.40 7.02
CA THR A 153 15.63 23.41 8.08
C THR A 153 16.97 23.62 8.78
N THR A 154 17.72 22.54 9.03
CA THR A 154 19.06 22.65 9.64
C THR A 154 20.03 23.37 8.71
N ARG A 155 20.02 23.04 7.41
CA ARG A 155 20.85 23.70 6.40
C ARG A 155 20.54 25.19 6.29
N GLU A 156 19.27 25.58 6.34
CA GLU A 156 18.85 26.99 6.34
C GLU A 156 19.27 27.74 7.62
N ALA A 157 19.33 27.05 8.75
CA ALA A 157 19.81 27.63 10.00
C ALA A 157 21.35 27.83 10.02
N GLU A 158 22.10 26.93 9.37
CA GLU A 158 23.57 26.99 9.28
C GLU A 158 24.07 27.95 8.18
N GLU A 159 23.35 28.02 7.05
CA GLU A 159 23.62 28.95 5.94
C GLU A 159 22.34 29.77 5.66
N PRO A 160 22.09 30.87 6.41
CA PRO A 160 20.94 31.71 6.13
C PRO A 160 21.02 32.19 4.69
N LEU A 161 19.98 31.89 3.90
CA LEU A 161 19.82 32.40 2.55
C LEU A 161 20.02 33.91 2.61
N VAL A 162 21.07 34.41 1.96
CA VAL A 162 21.21 35.84 1.71
C VAL A 162 20.09 36.19 0.73
N VAL A 163 18.98 36.67 1.28
CA VAL A 163 17.91 37.25 0.48
C VAL A 163 18.44 38.62 0.05
N GLU A 164 19.06 38.68 -1.13
CA GLU A 164 19.25 39.97 -1.78
C GLU A 164 17.86 40.60 -1.97
N PRO A 165 17.66 41.86 -1.56
CA PRO A 165 16.36 42.50 -1.71
C PRO A 165 16.00 42.53 -3.20
N LEU A 166 14.89 41.86 -3.55
CA LEU A 166 14.19 42.18 -4.78
C LEU A 166 13.62 43.58 -4.60
N VAL A 167 14.37 44.57 -5.10
CA VAL A 167 14.01 45.94 -5.51
C VAL A 167 15.04 46.92 -4.97
N ASP A 168 15.94 47.35 -5.85
CA ASP A 168 16.64 48.64 -5.74
C ASP A 168 16.90 49.24 -7.13
N ASP A 169 15.95 49.10 -8.07
CA ASP A 169 16.04 49.76 -9.38
C ASP A 169 14.64 50.13 -9.95
N VAL A 170 13.89 50.91 -9.17
CA VAL A 170 12.93 51.86 -9.77
C VAL A 170 13.19 53.25 -9.18
N ALA A 171 14.41 53.75 -9.42
CA ALA A 171 14.71 55.15 -9.34
C ALA A 171 15.58 55.53 -10.53
N HIS A 172 14.97 56.31 -11.43
CA HIS A 172 15.57 57.14 -12.49
C HIS A 172 15.35 56.71 -13.95
N ILE A 173 14.45 57.51 -14.56
CA ILE A 173 14.21 57.83 -15.99
C ILE A 173 13.19 56.93 -16.72
#